data_AF-A0AAD9NRI6-F1
#
_entry.id   AF-A0AAD9NRI6-F1
#
_cell.length_a   1.000
_cell.length_b   1.000
_cell.length_c   1.000
_cell.angle_alpha   90.00
_cell.angle_beta   90.00
_cell.angle_gamma   90.00
#
_symmetry.space_group_name_H-M   'P 1'
#
loop_
_entity.id
_entity.type
_entity.pdbx_description
1 polymer ?
#
loop_
_entity_poly.entity_id
_entity_poly.type
_entity_poly.pdbx_seq_one_letter_code
_entity_poly.pdbx_strand_id
1 'polypeptide(L)'
;MVTDSQRHSEDDCATWRTNMASATCFLCYVLFTMAALLVTAFVHLVSWFDIDNLDFFGDSLTATWATPKLNFVKVEWLVYVWTVVYALQLAWLVYSTELVVTRTGLGPLYARPAVLPPSVFVVFFAALAFTVGWLCLWTTPDLHRYSSLCMLGASACAYVTLAIAVNALRKHGPALLEVGARQPVAAINVFVFNGVAVFACWTTILLLWSALSVTVQWQLLSPVNAGYVYLPIVGVYLGIYFAVDMRLPSHVVRWVISPYIVTIFALVQMVLNTRGQADYFPLLGAGVVLAYTCTLTVLKVAISIGTRNNDTASKLRLDSCRRCTDSARGRLLLLQLNYTNNKYGVYLLVEYAGTVVYALQLAWLVYSTELVVTRTGLGPLYARPTVLPISVFFVFYAATGITTRWLHLWTTPNLHRYTPLCMLGANACAYVTLAIAVNALRKHGPALLEVGARQQVTSFVPFVVNDVIILRLDHHLLLWSALSVTVQ
;
A
#
# COMPACT_ATOMS: atom_id res chain seq x y z
N MET A 1 -12.46 54.70 20.69
CA MET A 1 -11.65 53.59 21.21
C MET A 1 -12.51 52.33 21.16
N VAL A 2 -12.45 51.58 20.06
CA VAL A 2 -12.97 50.21 20.04
C VAL A 2 -11.98 49.42 20.88
N THR A 3 -12.41 48.95 22.04
CA THR A 3 -11.57 48.26 23.03
C THR A 3 -10.99 47.00 22.39
N ASP A 4 -9.69 46.74 22.56
CA ASP A 4 -8.97 45.57 22.00
C ASP A 4 -9.67 44.22 22.26
N SER A 5 -10.53 44.12 23.29
CA SER A 5 -11.34 42.93 23.56
C SER A 5 -12.37 42.61 22.46
N GLN A 6 -12.90 43.61 21.75
CA GLN A 6 -13.85 43.36 20.66
C GLN A 6 -13.14 42.82 19.40
N ARG A 7 -11.92 43.31 19.10
CA ARG A 7 -11.11 42.80 17.98
C ARG A 7 -10.74 41.33 18.15
N HIS A 8 -10.37 40.90 19.35
CA HIS A 8 -10.10 39.48 19.59
C HIS A 8 -11.34 38.59 19.39
N SER A 9 -12.54 39.06 19.74
CA SER A 9 -13.75 38.25 19.56
C SER A 9 -14.15 38.06 18.08
N GLU A 10 -13.89 39.05 17.22
CA GLU A 10 -14.20 38.96 15.79
C GLU A 10 -13.24 38.04 15.04
N ASP A 11 -11.94 38.11 15.37
CA ASP A 11 -10.91 37.23 14.81
C ASP A 11 -11.13 35.76 15.18
N ASP A 12 -11.59 35.49 16.41
CA ASP A 12 -11.95 34.15 16.86
C ASP A 12 -13.17 33.59 16.10
N CYS A 13 -14.18 34.43 15.85
CA CYS A 13 -15.38 34.02 15.11
C CYS A 13 -15.09 33.71 13.63
N ALA A 14 -14.24 34.51 12.97
CA ALA A 14 -13.82 34.28 11.58
C ALA A 14 -12.97 33.00 11.46
N THR A 15 -12.05 32.79 12.40
CA THR A 15 -11.22 31.58 12.48
C THR A 15 -12.08 30.34 12.72
N TRP A 16 -13.12 30.43 13.54
CA TRP A 16 -14.02 29.31 13.80
C TRP A 16 -14.83 28.90 12.56
N ARG A 17 -15.37 29.87 11.80
CA ARG A 17 -16.12 29.58 10.56
C ARG A 17 -15.25 28.91 9.50
N THR A 18 -14.01 29.37 9.31
CA THR A 18 -13.08 28.77 8.35
C THR A 18 -12.66 27.35 8.75
N ASN A 19 -12.48 27.10 10.05
CA ASN A 19 -12.23 25.77 10.58
C ASN A 19 -13.45 24.84 10.37
N MET A 20 -14.68 25.30 10.63
CA MET A 20 -15.88 24.48 10.38
C MET A 20 -16.08 24.12 8.90
N ALA A 21 -15.88 25.07 8.00
CA ALA A 21 -15.97 24.81 6.56
C ALA A 21 -14.92 23.78 6.12
N SER A 22 -13.68 23.91 6.59
CA SER A 22 -12.62 22.94 6.27
C SER A 22 -12.86 21.56 6.89
N ALA A 23 -13.41 21.48 8.11
CA ALA A 23 -13.81 20.22 8.73
C ALA A 23 -14.90 19.51 7.90
N THR A 24 -15.89 20.27 7.44
CA THR A 24 -17.00 19.74 6.63
C THR A 24 -16.47 19.19 5.31
N CYS A 25 -15.66 19.96 4.58
CA CYS A 25 -15.04 19.49 3.34
C CYS A 25 -14.18 18.25 3.55
N PHE A 26 -13.34 18.23 4.60
CA PHE A 26 -12.52 17.07 4.95
C PHE A 26 -13.39 15.83 5.20
N LEU A 27 -14.45 15.97 6.02
CA LEU A 27 -15.36 14.87 6.33
C LEU A 27 -16.09 14.38 5.07
N CYS A 28 -16.49 15.27 4.16
CA CYS A 28 -17.06 14.90 2.87
C CYS A 28 -16.09 14.02 2.06
N TYR A 29 -14.79 14.35 2.00
CA TYR A 29 -13.80 13.50 1.32
C TYR A 29 -13.68 12.11 1.96
N VAL A 30 -13.63 12.04 3.30
CA VAL A 30 -13.55 10.76 4.02
C VAL A 30 -14.79 9.91 3.77
N LEU A 31 -15.98 10.49 3.97
CA LEU A 31 -17.25 9.77 3.81
C LEU A 31 -17.49 9.33 2.38
N PHE A 32 -17.17 10.17 1.39
CA PHE A 32 -17.26 9.80 -0.02
C PHE A 32 -16.32 8.64 -0.37
N THR A 33 -15.09 8.66 0.14
CA THR A 33 -14.13 7.55 -0.06
C THR A 33 -14.58 6.29 0.65
N MET A 34 -15.18 6.40 1.84
CA MET A 34 -15.75 5.28 2.58
C MET A 34 -16.95 4.66 1.85
N ALA A 35 -17.85 5.48 1.31
CA ALA A 35 -18.95 5.00 0.46
C ALA A 35 -18.41 4.29 -0.78
N ALA A 36 -17.40 4.85 -1.46
CA ALA A 36 -16.75 4.22 -2.59
C ALA A 36 -16.13 2.86 -2.23
N LEU A 37 -15.46 2.76 -1.07
CA LEU A 37 -14.91 1.49 -0.57
C LEU A 37 -16.01 0.45 -0.35
N LEU A 38 -17.13 0.84 0.27
CA LEU A 38 -18.25 -0.06 0.52
C LEU A 38 -18.89 -0.54 -0.80
N VAL A 39 -19.05 0.36 -1.78
CA VAL A 39 -19.50 -0.01 -3.13
C VAL A 39 -18.51 -0.96 -3.78
N THR A 40 -17.20 -0.68 -3.73
CA THR A 40 -16.17 -1.58 -4.29
C THR A 40 -16.21 -2.96 -3.61
N ALA A 41 -16.30 -3.03 -2.29
CA ALA A 41 -16.39 -4.29 -1.55
C ALA A 41 -17.68 -5.06 -1.89
N PHE A 42 -18.80 -4.36 -2.04
CA PHE A 42 -20.07 -4.96 -2.46
C PHE A 42 -20.01 -5.51 -3.89
N VAL A 43 -19.51 -4.71 -4.85
CA VAL A 43 -19.30 -5.15 -6.25
C VAL A 43 -18.39 -6.38 -6.29
N HIS A 44 -17.32 -6.37 -5.49
CA HIS A 44 -16.44 -7.52 -5.36
C HIS A 44 -17.17 -8.74 -4.80
N LEU A 45 -17.92 -8.59 -3.71
CA LEU A 45 -18.70 -9.67 -3.11
C LEU A 45 -19.68 -10.26 -4.12
N VAL A 46 -20.45 -9.42 -4.81
CA VAL A 46 -21.42 -9.86 -5.83
C VAL A 46 -20.73 -10.58 -6.97
N SER A 47 -19.56 -10.11 -7.43
CA SER A 47 -18.83 -10.76 -8.53
C SER A 47 -18.32 -12.17 -8.20
N TRP A 48 -18.29 -12.56 -6.92
CA TRP A 48 -17.94 -13.93 -6.49
C TRP A 48 -19.10 -14.92 -6.60
N PHE A 49 -20.34 -14.44 -6.48
CA PHE A 49 -21.52 -15.28 -6.49
C PHE A 49 -22.11 -15.37 -7.89
N ASP A 50 -22.51 -16.58 -8.25
CA ASP A 50 -23.33 -16.81 -9.43
C ASP A 50 -24.77 -16.45 -9.05
N ILE A 51 -25.16 -15.21 -9.34
CA ILE A 51 -26.52 -14.73 -9.07
C ILE A 51 -27.28 -14.76 -10.38
N ASP A 52 -28.10 -15.80 -10.55
CA ASP A 52 -29.04 -15.92 -11.65
C ASP A 52 -29.76 -14.57 -11.85
N ASN A 53 -29.68 -13.98 -13.05
CA ASN A 53 -30.23 -12.69 -13.49
C ASN A 53 -29.38 -11.42 -13.30
N LEU A 54 -28.11 -11.51 -12.88
CA LEU A 54 -27.17 -10.38 -12.88
C LEU A 54 -26.14 -10.53 -14.02
N ASP A 55 -26.59 -10.34 -15.27
CA ASP A 55 -25.76 -10.36 -16.51
C ASP A 55 -24.60 -9.34 -16.53
N PHE A 56 -24.42 -8.56 -15.45
CA PHE A 56 -23.35 -7.58 -15.34
C PHE A 56 -21.96 -8.22 -15.31
N PHE A 57 -21.83 -9.42 -14.73
CA PHE A 57 -20.61 -10.22 -14.72
C PHE A 57 -20.89 -11.47 -15.57
N GLY A 58 -20.44 -11.48 -16.83
CA GLY A 58 -20.81 -12.52 -17.79
C GLY A 58 -20.67 -13.96 -17.25
N ASP A 59 -19.55 -14.24 -16.56
CA ASP A 59 -19.37 -15.42 -15.72
C ASP A 59 -19.02 -14.99 -14.30
N SER A 60 -19.39 -15.79 -13.28
CA SER A 60 -18.92 -15.57 -11.91
C SER A 60 -17.38 -15.58 -11.85
N LEU A 61 -16.79 -14.79 -10.95
CA LEU A 61 -15.34 -14.86 -10.72
C LEU A 61 -14.92 -16.28 -10.37
N THR A 62 -15.72 -17.01 -9.61
CA THR A 62 -15.44 -18.41 -9.27
C THR A 62 -15.27 -19.26 -10.53
N ALA A 63 -16.17 -19.14 -11.51
CA ALA A 63 -16.05 -19.85 -12.79
C ALA A 63 -14.85 -19.37 -13.61
N THR A 64 -14.66 -18.04 -13.71
CA THR A 64 -13.57 -17.45 -14.48
C THR A 64 -12.20 -17.86 -13.93
N TRP A 65 -12.04 -17.86 -12.61
CA TRP A 65 -10.80 -18.23 -11.92
C TRP A 65 -10.62 -19.74 -11.77
N ALA A 66 -11.71 -20.52 -11.88
CA ALA A 66 -11.63 -21.98 -11.94
C ALA A 66 -11.03 -22.46 -13.27
N THR A 67 -11.06 -21.65 -14.34
CA THR A 67 -10.27 -21.95 -15.54
C THR A 67 -8.78 -21.88 -15.18
N PRO A 68 -8.01 -22.98 -15.29
CA PRO A 68 -6.67 -23.06 -14.75
C PRO A 68 -5.68 -22.31 -15.65
N LYS A 69 -5.76 -20.97 -15.66
CA LYS A 69 -4.77 -20.10 -16.33
C LYS A 69 -3.47 -20.09 -15.55
N LEU A 70 -3.55 -20.07 -14.22
CA LEU A 70 -2.40 -20.13 -13.30
C LEU A 70 -2.74 -21.05 -12.13
N ASN A 71 -2.18 -22.26 -12.13
CA ASN A 71 -2.51 -23.34 -11.20
C ASN A 71 -1.85 -23.21 -9.80
N PHE A 72 -1.29 -22.05 -9.47
CA PHE A 72 -0.57 -21.81 -8.22
C PHE A 72 -1.31 -20.90 -7.24
N VAL A 73 -2.51 -20.40 -7.61
CA VAL A 73 -3.41 -19.64 -6.73
C VAL A 73 -4.74 -20.39 -6.59
N LYS A 74 -5.19 -20.58 -5.35
CA LYS A 74 -6.55 -21.02 -5.01
C LYS A 74 -7.53 -19.85 -4.97
N VAL A 75 -8.69 -20.05 -5.57
CA VAL A 75 -9.75 -19.05 -5.70
C VAL A 75 -10.26 -18.56 -4.33
N GLU A 76 -10.58 -19.49 -3.42
CA GLU A 76 -11.09 -19.20 -2.07
C GLU A 76 -10.20 -18.24 -1.28
N TRP A 77 -8.88 -18.34 -1.47
CA TRP A 77 -7.93 -17.52 -0.74
C TRP A 77 -8.01 -16.05 -1.13
N LEU A 78 -8.34 -15.76 -2.38
CA LEU A 78 -8.46 -14.38 -2.88
C LEU A 78 -9.57 -13.66 -2.13
N VAL A 79 -10.69 -14.33 -1.87
CA VAL A 79 -11.81 -13.81 -1.07
C VAL A 79 -11.32 -13.40 0.33
N TYR A 80 -10.54 -14.28 0.98
CA TYR A 80 -10.00 -13.99 2.31
C TYR A 80 -9.04 -12.81 2.31
N VAL A 81 -8.12 -12.73 1.32
CA VAL A 81 -7.19 -11.61 1.24
C VAL A 81 -7.91 -10.29 1.01
N TRP A 82 -8.87 -10.27 0.08
CA TRP A 82 -9.65 -9.06 -0.19
C TRP A 82 -10.45 -8.60 1.02
N THR A 83 -11.04 -9.54 1.77
CA THR A 83 -11.74 -9.23 3.01
C THR A 83 -10.82 -8.52 4.01
N VAL A 84 -9.62 -9.06 4.23
CA VAL A 84 -8.62 -8.44 5.11
C VAL A 84 -8.16 -7.08 4.59
N VAL A 85 -7.89 -6.96 3.29
CA VAL A 85 -7.47 -5.71 2.65
C VAL A 85 -8.55 -4.63 2.81
N TYR A 86 -9.82 -4.94 2.57
CA TYR A 86 -10.94 -4.01 2.73
C TYR A 86 -11.21 -3.65 4.18
N ALA A 87 -11.09 -4.60 5.12
CA ALA A 87 -11.18 -4.30 6.55
C ALA A 87 -10.10 -3.30 6.98
N LEU A 88 -8.88 -3.46 6.48
CA LEU A 88 -7.78 -2.51 6.72
C LEU A 88 -8.03 -1.15 6.04
N GLN A 89 -8.68 -1.13 4.87
CA GLN A 89 -9.09 0.12 4.23
C GLN A 89 -10.13 0.88 5.05
N LEU A 90 -11.12 0.16 5.56
CA LEU A 90 -12.16 0.73 6.41
C LEU A 90 -11.55 1.28 7.70
N ALA A 91 -10.64 0.54 8.33
CA ALA A 91 -10.00 0.96 9.57
C ALA A 91 -9.29 2.32 9.46
N TRP A 92 -8.53 2.56 8.38
CA TRP A 92 -7.85 3.86 8.24
C TRP A 92 -8.79 5.00 7.84
N LEU A 93 -9.89 4.71 7.13
CA LEU A 93 -10.92 5.70 6.83
C LEU A 93 -11.70 6.09 8.08
N VAL A 94 -12.04 5.12 8.95
CA VAL A 94 -12.64 5.38 10.27
C VAL A 94 -11.70 6.23 11.11
N TYR A 95 -10.43 5.86 11.20
CA TYR A 95 -9.43 6.69 11.89
C TYR A 95 -9.30 8.10 11.28
N SER A 96 -9.48 8.24 9.97
CA SER A 96 -9.47 9.57 9.33
C SER A 96 -10.61 10.46 9.83
N THR A 97 -11.78 9.91 10.18
CA THR A 97 -12.86 10.68 10.81
C THR A 97 -12.48 11.19 12.20
N GLU A 98 -11.70 10.43 12.96
CA GLU A 98 -11.21 10.83 14.29
C GLU A 98 -10.28 12.05 14.23
N LEU A 99 -9.63 12.31 13.09
CA LEU A 99 -8.79 13.50 12.91
C LEU A 99 -9.57 14.81 12.98
N VAL A 100 -10.88 14.77 12.73
CA VAL A 100 -11.77 15.94 12.84
C VAL A 100 -11.92 16.39 14.29
N VAL A 101 -12.01 15.42 15.21
CA VAL A 101 -12.17 15.68 16.65
C VAL A 101 -10.84 15.79 17.38
N THR A 102 -9.76 15.26 16.79
CA THR A 102 -8.42 15.28 17.40
C THR A 102 -7.80 16.68 17.35
N ARG A 103 -7.48 17.22 18.52
CA ARG A 103 -6.75 18.50 18.68
C ARG A 103 -5.36 18.27 19.24
N THR A 104 -4.43 19.10 18.78
CA THR A 104 -3.05 19.15 19.25
C THR A 104 -2.70 20.56 19.71
N GLY A 105 -1.51 20.76 20.30
CA GLY A 105 -1.02 22.09 20.62
C GLY A 105 -0.87 23.03 19.42
N LEU A 106 -0.90 22.49 18.19
CA LEU A 106 -0.86 23.26 16.93
C LEU A 106 -2.26 23.59 16.37
N GLY A 107 -3.31 23.04 16.98
CA GLY A 107 -4.69 23.13 16.50
C GLY A 107 -5.27 21.77 16.07
N PRO A 108 -6.39 21.78 15.34
CA PRO A 108 -7.07 20.56 14.91
C PRO A 108 -6.25 19.81 13.86
N LEU A 109 -6.10 18.50 14.02
CA LEU A 109 -5.14 17.71 13.24
C LEU A 109 -5.53 17.53 11.76
N TYR A 110 -6.80 17.70 11.40
CA TYR A 110 -7.22 17.69 9.99
C TYR A 110 -6.78 18.94 9.21
N ALA A 111 -6.54 20.08 9.89
CA ALA A 111 -6.20 21.36 9.25
C ALA A 111 -4.83 21.91 9.62
N ARG A 112 -4.40 21.76 10.89
CA ARG A 112 -3.20 22.38 11.45
C ARG A 112 -2.41 21.40 12.31
N PRO A 113 -1.44 20.67 11.73
CA PRO A 113 -1.11 20.56 10.30
C PRO A 113 -1.97 19.53 9.58
N ALA A 114 -2.29 19.75 8.30
CA ALA A 114 -3.03 18.79 7.47
C ALA A 114 -2.19 17.53 7.15
N VAL A 115 -2.21 16.56 8.07
CA VAL A 115 -1.45 15.30 7.96
C VAL A 115 -2.01 14.36 6.88
N LEU A 116 -3.31 14.46 6.58
CA LEU A 116 -3.98 13.77 5.47
C LEU A 116 -4.63 14.81 4.55
N PRO A 117 -3.90 15.36 3.57
CA PRO A 117 -4.49 16.33 2.66
C PRO A 117 -5.60 15.69 1.79
N PRO A 118 -6.57 16.47 1.28
CA PRO A 118 -7.66 15.96 0.43
C PRO A 118 -7.20 15.08 -0.74
N SER A 119 -6.02 15.35 -1.28
CA SER A 119 -5.43 14.57 -2.37
C SER A 119 -5.20 13.09 -2.02
N VAL A 120 -5.01 12.74 -0.74
CA VAL A 120 -4.93 11.34 -0.29
C VAL A 120 -6.23 10.60 -0.65
N PHE A 121 -7.38 11.20 -0.34
CA PHE A 121 -8.70 10.62 -0.56
C PHE A 121 -9.05 10.56 -2.04
N VAL A 122 -8.80 11.65 -2.79
CA VAL A 122 -9.08 11.71 -4.24
C VAL A 122 -8.28 10.67 -5.02
N VAL A 123 -6.98 10.54 -4.73
CA VAL A 123 -6.14 9.55 -5.42
C VAL A 123 -6.51 8.13 -5.00
N PHE A 124 -6.84 7.91 -3.72
CA PHE A 124 -7.28 6.59 -3.26
C PHE A 124 -8.63 6.17 -3.86
N PHE A 125 -9.55 7.13 -4.05
CA PHE A 125 -10.79 6.89 -4.78
C PHE A 125 -10.53 6.39 -6.20
N ALA A 126 -9.57 6.99 -6.92
CA ALA A 126 -9.16 6.49 -8.23
C ALA A 126 -8.64 5.04 -8.16
N ALA A 127 -7.90 4.67 -7.11
CA ALA A 127 -7.43 3.30 -6.89
C ALA A 127 -8.61 2.31 -6.73
N LEU A 128 -9.65 2.70 -6.01
CA LEU A 128 -10.88 1.92 -5.87
C LEU A 128 -11.63 1.79 -7.21
N ALA A 129 -11.75 2.87 -7.97
CA ALA A 129 -12.37 2.85 -9.29
C ALA A 129 -11.65 1.91 -10.27
N PHE A 130 -10.31 1.93 -10.28
CA PHE A 130 -9.52 0.97 -11.05
C PHE A 130 -9.69 -0.48 -10.57
N THR A 131 -9.91 -0.69 -9.28
CA THR A 131 -10.20 -2.03 -8.73
C THR A 131 -11.56 -2.54 -9.20
N VAL A 132 -12.59 -1.68 -9.24
CA VAL A 132 -13.89 -2.02 -9.85
C VAL A 132 -13.73 -2.28 -11.35
N GLY A 133 -12.98 -1.45 -12.06
CA GLY A 133 -12.71 -1.65 -13.48
C GLY A 133 -12.04 -3.00 -13.76
N TRP A 134 -11.11 -3.42 -12.91
CA TRP A 134 -10.51 -4.75 -13.00
C TRP A 134 -11.55 -5.87 -12.86
N LEU A 135 -12.47 -5.79 -11.90
CA LEU A 135 -13.54 -6.80 -11.74
C LEU A 135 -14.40 -6.93 -13.01
N CYS A 136 -14.79 -5.80 -13.59
CA CYS A 136 -15.60 -5.79 -14.82
C CYS A 136 -14.82 -6.37 -16.02
N LEU A 137 -13.55 -5.96 -16.20
CA LEU A 137 -12.74 -6.46 -17.31
C LEU A 137 -12.39 -7.94 -17.14
N TRP A 138 -12.18 -8.40 -15.90
CA TRP A 138 -11.78 -9.76 -15.61
C TRP A 138 -12.87 -10.77 -15.97
N THR A 139 -14.12 -10.43 -15.67
CA THR A 139 -15.31 -11.26 -15.92
C THR A 139 -15.81 -11.20 -17.36
N THR A 140 -15.19 -10.36 -18.20
CA THR A 140 -15.53 -10.25 -19.63
C THR A 140 -14.47 -10.97 -20.48
N PRO A 141 -14.82 -12.09 -21.16
CA PRO A 141 -13.85 -12.95 -21.87
C PRO A 141 -12.90 -12.21 -22.83
N ASP A 142 -13.42 -11.24 -23.59
CA ASP A 142 -12.66 -10.49 -24.60
C ASP A 142 -11.85 -9.32 -24.02
N LEU A 143 -12.26 -8.79 -22.86
CA LEU A 143 -11.65 -7.63 -22.23
C LEU A 143 -10.66 -7.99 -21.12
N HIS A 144 -10.62 -9.26 -20.72
CA HIS A 144 -9.71 -9.81 -19.72
C HIS A 144 -8.24 -9.41 -19.96
N ARG A 145 -7.81 -9.26 -21.22
CA ARG A 145 -6.45 -8.81 -21.58
C ARG A 145 -6.07 -7.43 -21.06
N TYR A 146 -7.05 -6.57 -20.77
CA TYR A 146 -6.84 -5.21 -20.25
C TYR A 146 -6.90 -5.14 -18.72
N SER A 147 -7.21 -6.25 -18.04
CA SER A 147 -7.33 -6.29 -16.57
C SER A 147 -6.03 -5.86 -15.87
N SER A 148 -4.87 -6.19 -16.43
CA SER A 148 -3.57 -5.77 -15.92
C SER A 148 -3.40 -4.24 -15.91
N LEU A 149 -3.97 -3.51 -16.87
CA LEU A 149 -3.92 -2.04 -16.90
C LEU A 149 -4.71 -1.44 -15.74
N CYS A 150 -5.87 -2.01 -15.41
CA CYS A 150 -6.64 -1.59 -14.24
C CYS A 150 -5.89 -1.86 -12.95
N MET A 151 -5.27 -3.04 -12.78
CA MET A 151 -4.46 -3.31 -11.59
C MET A 151 -3.21 -2.44 -11.50
N LEU A 152 -2.61 -2.07 -12.63
CA LEU A 152 -1.54 -1.08 -12.69
C LEU A 152 -2.02 0.29 -12.19
N GLY A 153 -3.18 0.75 -12.67
CA GLY A 153 -3.81 1.98 -12.21
C GLY A 153 -4.11 1.96 -10.71
N ALA A 154 -4.70 0.87 -10.22
CA ALA A 154 -5.01 0.68 -8.80
C ALA A 154 -3.75 0.74 -7.92
N SER A 155 -2.70 -0.01 -8.30
CA SER A 155 -1.42 -0.04 -7.60
C SER A 155 -0.72 1.33 -7.62
N ALA A 156 -0.64 1.96 -8.80
CA ALA A 156 0.01 3.26 -8.97
C ALA A 156 -0.69 4.34 -8.12
N CYS A 157 -2.02 4.43 -8.18
CA CYS A 157 -2.79 5.36 -7.36
C CYS A 157 -2.56 5.08 -5.86
N ALA A 158 -2.58 3.83 -5.42
CA ALA A 158 -2.34 3.50 -4.01
C ALA A 158 -0.93 3.89 -3.53
N TYR A 159 0.11 3.68 -4.34
CA TYR A 159 1.45 4.17 -4.01
C TYR A 159 1.55 5.69 -3.99
N VAL A 160 0.87 6.39 -4.91
CA VAL A 160 0.81 7.86 -4.89
C VAL A 160 0.09 8.35 -3.63
N THR A 161 -1.03 7.73 -3.24
CA THR A 161 -1.71 8.01 -1.97
C THR A 161 -0.75 7.85 -0.79
N LEU A 162 -0.01 6.74 -0.72
CA LEU A 162 0.97 6.49 0.33
C LEU A 162 2.08 7.56 0.32
N ALA A 163 2.61 7.91 -0.86
CA ALA A 163 3.67 8.90 -1.00
C ALA A 163 3.22 10.31 -0.54
N ILE A 164 1.99 10.71 -0.86
CA ILE A 164 1.40 11.97 -0.41
C ILE A 164 1.31 11.98 1.12
N ALA A 165 0.76 10.92 1.72
CA ALA A 165 0.56 10.82 3.16
C ALA A 165 1.90 10.78 3.92
N VAL A 166 2.88 10.01 3.43
CA VAL A 166 4.25 9.96 3.96
C VAL A 166 4.92 11.32 3.86
N ASN A 167 4.78 12.03 2.75
CA ASN A 167 5.37 13.35 2.58
C ASN A 167 4.75 14.39 3.53
N ALA A 168 3.42 14.36 3.71
CA ALA A 168 2.73 15.22 4.67
C ALA A 168 3.22 14.98 6.10
N LEU A 169 3.31 13.70 6.54
CA LEU A 169 3.81 13.37 7.86
C LEU A 169 5.31 13.69 8.02
N ARG A 170 6.12 13.53 6.98
CA ARG A 170 7.53 13.94 7.02
C ARG A 170 7.69 15.44 7.23
N LYS A 171 6.83 16.25 6.57
CA LYS A 171 6.85 17.71 6.68
C LYS A 171 6.38 18.19 8.06
N HIS A 172 5.34 17.57 8.61
CA HIS A 172 4.63 18.06 9.79
C HIS A 172 4.90 17.25 11.08
N GLY A 173 5.45 16.06 10.95
CA GLY A 173 5.75 15.13 12.04
C GLY A 173 6.68 15.70 13.11
N PRO A 174 7.81 16.37 12.77
CA PRO A 174 8.68 16.96 13.77
C PRO A 174 7.95 17.94 14.70
N ALA A 175 7.18 18.88 14.13
CA ALA A 175 6.40 19.85 14.90
C ALA A 175 5.32 19.18 15.77
N LEU A 176 4.66 18.12 15.26
CA LEU A 176 3.71 17.33 16.05
C LEU A 176 4.38 16.62 17.23
N LEU A 177 5.59 16.09 17.04
CA LEU A 177 6.33 15.42 18.09
C LEU A 177 6.84 16.41 19.17
N GLU A 178 7.16 17.65 18.78
CA GLU A 178 7.54 18.73 19.70
C GLU A 178 6.40 19.11 20.64
N VAL A 179 5.16 19.20 20.14
CA VAL A 179 3.97 19.47 20.97
C VAL A 179 3.41 18.22 21.67
N GLY A 180 4.16 17.11 21.67
CA GLY A 180 3.76 15.88 22.38
C GLY A 180 2.71 15.02 21.67
N ALA A 181 2.35 15.30 20.41
CA ALA A 181 1.36 14.55 19.64
C ALA A 181 1.91 13.21 19.09
N ARG A 182 2.54 12.40 19.95
CA ARG A 182 3.13 11.10 19.59
C ARG A 182 2.08 10.06 19.23
N GLN A 183 0.95 10.05 19.93
CA GLN A 183 -0.12 9.07 19.72
C GLN A 183 -0.75 9.21 18.32
N PRO A 184 -1.19 10.41 17.86
CA PRO A 184 -1.70 10.54 16.49
C PRO A 184 -0.69 10.21 15.40
N VAL A 185 0.59 10.58 15.60
CA VAL A 185 1.67 10.22 14.66
C VAL A 185 1.83 8.69 14.58
N ALA A 186 1.80 7.99 15.72
CA ALA A 186 1.85 6.54 15.75
C ALA A 186 0.62 5.89 15.09
N ALA A 187 -0.58 6.43 15.34
CA ALA A 187 -1.81 5.91 14.75
C ALA A 187 -1.87 6.11 13.22
N ILE A 188 -1.34 7.22 12.68
CA ILE A 188 -1.17 7.39 11.22
C ILE A 188 -0.28 6.29 10.64
N ASN A 189 0.84 5.98 11.30
CA ASN A 189 1.74 4.93 10.86
C ASN A 189 1.08 3.54 10.90
N VAL A 190 0.34 3.25 11.97
CA VAL A 190 -0.29 1.94 12.17
C VAL A 190 -1.49 1.77 11.25
N PHE A 191 -2.44 2.70 11.22
CA PHE A 191 -3.67 2.55 10.45
C PHE A 191 -3.49 2.99 9.00
N VAL A 192 -3.11 4.24 8.77
CA VAL A 192 -3.10 4.82 7.40
C VAL A 192 -2.01 4.20 6.55
N PHE A 193 -0.76 4.20 7.01
CA PHE A 193 0.33 3.72 6.16
C PHE A 193 0.25 2.22 5.93
N ASN A 194 -0.09 1.41 6.93
CA ASN A 194 -0.29 -0.02 6.67
C ASN A 194 -1.55 -0.30 5.85
N GLY A 195 -2.65 0.41 6.10
CA GLY A 195 -3.87 0.27 5.30
C GLY A 195 -3.61 0.53 3.82
N VAL A 196 -3.01 1.67 3.48
CA VAL A 196 -2.72 1.98 2.08
C VAL A 196 -1.61 1.08 1.51
N ALA A 197 -0.56 0.76 2.28
CA ALA A 197 0.55 -0.07 1.81
C ALA A 197 0.14 -1.52 1.54
N VAL A 198 -0.75 -2.11 2.35
CA VAL A 198 -1.27 -3.46 2.09
C VAL A 198 -2.06 -3.51 0.79
N PHE A 199 -2.88 -2.48 0.51
CA PHE A 199 -3.65 -2.37 -0.71
C PHE A 199 -2.76 -2.20 -1.94
N ALA A 200 -1.76 -1.32 -1.87
CA ALA A 200 -0.78 -1.12 -2.94
C ALA A 200 0.01 -2.40 -3.24
N CYS A 201 0.46 -3.11 -2.20
CA CYS A 201 1.18 -4.36 -2.37
C CYS A 201 0.31 -5.46 -2.99
N TRP A 202 -0.94 -5.60 -2.50
CA TRP A 202 -1.86 -6.62 -2.98
C TRP A 202 -2.26 -6.39 -4.46
N THR A 203 -2.59 -5.15 -4.82
CA THR A 203 -2.90 -4.80 -6.21
C THR A 203 -1.69 -4.96 -7.14
N THR A 204 -0.46 -4.78 -6.64
CA THR A 204 0.77 -5.08 -7.41
C THR A 204 0.96 -6.57 -7.64
N ILE A 205 0.67 -7.40 -6.63
CA ILE A 205 0.67 -8.86 -6.77
C ILE A 205 -0.36 -9.29 -7.82
N LEU A 206 -1.58 -8.73 -7.75
CA LEU A 206 -2.63 -9.01 -8.74
C LEU A 206 -2.34 -8.45 -10.13
N LEU A 207 -1.62 -7.35 -10.24
CA LEU A 207 -1.10 -6.84 -11.52
C LEU A 207 -0.21 -7.90 -12.19
N LEU A 208 0.78 -8.43 -11.46
CA LEU A 208 1.69 -9.45 -11.98
C LEU A 208 0.94 -10.71 -12.37
N TRP A 209 0.00 -11.14 -11.52
CA TRP A 209 -0.82 -12.30 -11.79
C TRP A 209 -1.71 -12.10 -13.03
N SER A 210 -2.38 -10.93 -13.14
CA SER A 210 -3.21 -10.58 -14.30
C SER A 210 -2.38 -10.54 -15.58
N ALA A 211 -1.19 -9.93 -15.56
CA ALA A 211 -0.31 -9.89 -16.72
C ALA A 211 0.12 -11.30 -17.17
N LEU A 212 0.47 -12.19 -16.24
CA LEU A 212 0.86 -13.56 -16.56
C LEU A 212 -0.31 -14.44 -17.00
N SER A 213 -1.51 -14.21 -16.47
CA SER A 213 -2.69 -14.94 -16.91
C SER A 213 -2.98 -14.68 -18.40
N VAL A 214 -2.73 -13.45 -18.86
CA VAL A 214 -2.89 -13.05 -20.26
C VAL A 214 -1.81 -13.73 -21.12
N THR A 215 -0.55 -13.77 -20.67
CA THR A 215 0.50 -14.45 -21.45
C THR A 215 0.24 -15.95 -21.58
N VAL A 216 -0.31 -16.59 -20.54
CA VAL A 216 -0.71 -18.01 -20.61
C VAL A 216 -1.90 -18.21 -21.53
N GLN A 217 -2.93 -17.36 -21.43
CA GLN A 217 -4.13 -17.46 -22.30
C GLN A 217 -3.77 -17.35 -23.78
N TRP A 218 -2.79 -16.51 -24.12
CA TRP A 218 -2.31 -16.32 -25.49
C TRP A 218 -1.22 -17.34 -25.89
N GLN A 219 -1.02 -18.39 -25.09
CA GLN A 219 -0.04 -19.45 -25.33
C GLN A 219 1.41 -18.95 -25.49
N LEU A 220 1.72 -17.76 -24.96
CA LEU A 220 3.07 -17.20 -24.97
C LEU A 220 3.94 -17.82 -23.87
N LEU A 221 3.31 -18.29 -22.78
CA LEU A 221 3.95 -19.03 -21.70
C LEU A 221 3.08 -20.23 -21.31
N SER A 222 3.72 -21.33 -20.91
CA SER A 222 3.01 -22.39 -20.20
C SER A 222 2.67 -21.92 -18.77
N PRO A 223 1.63 -22.48 -18.12
CA PRO A 223 1.30 -22.16 -16.72
C PRO A 223 2.50 -22.34 -15.77
N VAL A 224 3.32 -23.37 -16.02
CA VAL A 224 4.54 -23.66 -15.26
C VAL A 224 5.58 -22.55 -15.45
N ASN A 225 5.86 -22.16 -16.70
CA ASN A 225 6.81 -21.10 -17.00
C ASN A 225 6.35 -19.74 -16.45
N ALA A 226 5.04 -19.48 -16.39
CA ALA A 226 4.50 -18.29 -15.75
C ALA A 226 4.85 -18.26 -14.25
N GLY A 227 4.81 -19.40 -13.55
CA GLY A 227 5.30 -19.51 -12.17
C GLY A 227 6.79 -19.18 -12.03
N TYR A 228 7.62 -19.62 -12.98
CA TYR A 228 9.06 -19.32 -13.03
C TYR A 228 9.36 -17.83 -13.22
N VAL A 229 8.48 -17.11 -13.92
CA VAL A 229 8.60 -15.66 -14.12
C VAL A 229 8.03 -14.89 -12.92
N TYR A 230 6.90 -15.35 -12.37
CA TYR A 230 6.20 -14.70 -11.27
C TYR A 230 7.08 -14.55 -10.01
N LEU A 231 7.67 -15.65 -9.54
CA LEU A 231 8.36 -15.70 -8.26
C LEU A 231 9.61 -14.80 -8.19
N PRO A 232 10.52 -14.78 -9.18
CA PRO A 232 11.64 -13.84 -9.19
C PRO A 232 11.19 -12.39 -9.25
N ILE A 233 10.13 -12.06 -10.00
CA ILE A 233 9.63 -10.69 -10.07
C ILE A 233 9.09 -10.24 -8.71
N VAL A 234 8.32 -11.09 -8.01
CA VAL A 234 7.87 -10.82 -6.64
C VAL A 234 9.06 -10.64 -5.69
N GLY A 235 10.09 -11.49 -5.80
CA GLY A 235 11.32 -11.37 -5.02
C GLY A 235 12.06 -10.03 -5.26
N VAL A 236 12.23 -9.63 -6.51
CA VAL A 236 12.85 -8.34 -6.88
C VAL A 236 12.00 -7.17 -6.38
N TYR A 237 10.69 -7.23 -6.57
CA TYR A 237 9.75 -6.22 -6.07
C TYR A 237 9.89 -6.04 -4.55
N LEU A 238 9.93 -7.12 -3.78
CA LEU A 238 10.14 -7.07 -2.32
C LEU A 238 11.50 -6.48 -1.95
N GLY A 239 12.56 -6.84 -2.69
CA GLY A 239 13.89 -6.27 -2.47
C GLY A 239 13.94 -4.76 -2.70
N ILE A 240 13.30 -4.29 -3.78
CA ILE A 240 13.15 -2.85 -4.07
C ILE A 240 12.31 -2.18 -2.98
N TYR A 241 11.17 -2.77 -2.60
CA TYR A 241 10.30 -2.25 -1.56
C TYR A 241 11.07 -2.09 -0.24
N PHE A 242 11.79 -3.13 0.21
CA PHE A 242 12.61 -3.10 1.40
C PHE A 242 13.71 -2.03 1.33
N ALA A 243 14.39 -1.90 0.20
CA ALA A 243 15.42 -0.88 0.02
C ALA A 243 14.87 0.54 0.10
N VAL A 244 13.68 0.80 -0.46
CA VAL A 244 12.99 2.09 -0.35
C VAL A 244 12.54 2.35 1.09
N ASP A 245 11.92 1.36 1.71
CA ASP A 245 11.41 1.41 3.09
C ASP A 245 12.54 1.67 4.11
N MET A 246 13.74 1.11 3.89
CA MET A 246 14.91 1.35 4.74
C MET A 246 15.54 2.73 4.57
N ARG A 247 15.33 3.40 3.42
CA ARG A 247 15.87 4.74 3.15
C ARG A 247 14.99 5.85 3.68
N LEU A 248 13.71 5.58 3.92
CA LEU A 248 12.78 6.57 4.45
C LEU A 248 13.05 6.83 5.95
N PRO A 249 12.81 8.05 6.45
CA PRO A 249 13.09 8.39 7.84
C PRO A 249 12.33 7.46 8.80
N SER A 250 13.04 6.90 9.78
CA SER A 250 12.47 5.88 10.67
C SER A 250 11.21 6.40 11.39
N HIS A 251 11.17 7.66 11.83
CA HIS A 251 9.99 8.22 12.48
C HIS A 251 8.72 8.26 11.60
N VAL A 252 8.85 8.13 10.27
CA VAL A 252 7.73 8.13 9.33
C VAL A 252 7.31 6.71 8.95
N VAL A 253 8.22 5.77 8.70
CA VAL A 253 7.83 4.44 8.16
C VAL A 253 8.20 3.26 9.04
N ARG A 254 8.59 3.50 10.30
CA ARG A 254 9.04 2.44 11.23
C ARG A 254 8.08 1.26 11.31
N TRP A 255 6.78 1.51 11.38
CA TRP A 255 5.79 0.47 11.63
C TRP A 255 5.01 0.03 10.39
N VAL A 256 5.49 0.37 9.18
CA VAL A 256 4.88 -0.10 7.93
C VAL A 256 5.41 -1.51 7.64
N ILE A 257 4.63 -2.51 8.04
CA ILE A 257 5.01 -3.94 7.94
C ILE A 257 4.02 -4.77 7.11
N SER A 258 2.82 -4.24 6.88
CA SER A 258 1.74 -4.97 6.21
C SER A 258 2.04 -5.48 4.80
N PRO A 259 2.88 -4.83 3.95
CA PRO A 259 3.25 -5.40 2.65
C PRO A 259 3.97 -6.75 2.76
N TYR A 260 4.80 -6.92 3.79
CA TYR A 260 5.47 -8.18 4.02
C TYR A 260 4.48 -9.24 4.51
N ILE A 261 3.55 -8.87 5.41
CA ILE A 261 2.53 -9.79 5.93
C ILE A 261 1.62 -10.31 4.82
N VAL A 262 1.08 -9.43 3.97
CA VAL A 262 0.20 -9.86 2.85
C VAL A 262 0.95 -10.70 1.83
N THR A 263 2.24 -10.41 1.60
CA THR A 263 3.06 -11.20 0.69
C THR A 263 3.39 -12.58 1.27
N ILE A 264 3.69 -12.68 2.57
CA ILE A 264 3.82 -13.97 3.27
C ILE A 264 2.54 -14.78 3.09
N PHE A 265 1.38 -14.17 3.32
CA PHE A 265 0.10 -14.84 3.21
C PHE A 265 -0.18 -15.34 1.78
N ALA A 266 0.14 -14.54 0.77
CA ALA A 266 0.05 -14.95 -0.64
C ALA A 266 1.01 -16.10 -1.00
N LEU A 267 2.24 -16.08 -0.48
CA LEU A 267 3.24 -17.12 -0.76
C LEU A 267 2.95 -18.43 -0.02
N VAL A 268 2.42 -18.37 1.21
CA VAL A 268 1.98 -19.57 1.95
C VAL A 268 0.93 -20.34 1.17
N GLN A 269 -0.08 -19.65 0.64
CA GLN A 269 -1.08 -20.27 -0.22
C GLN A 269 -0.45 -20.94 -1.43
N MET A 270 0.49 -20.25 -2.09
CA MET A 270 1.18 -20.78 -3.27
C MET A 270 1.93 -22.08 -2.94
N VAL A 271 2.64 -22.13 -1.81
CA VAL A 271 3.30 -23.34 -1.30
C VAL A 271 2.28 -24.46 -1.04
N LEU A 272 1.15 -24.13 -0.40
CA LEU A 272 0.12 -25.12 -0.08
C LEU A 272 -0.58 -25.67 -1.33
N ASN A 273 -0.75 -24.84 -2.36
CA ASN A 273 -1.42 -25.22 -3.60
C ASN A 273 -0.52 -25.99 -4.57
N THR A 274 0.79 -25.78 -4.48
CA THR A 274 1.80 -26.48 -5.30
C THR A 274 2.25 -27.81 -4.67
N ARG A 275 1.87 -28.06 -3.40
CA ARG A 275 2.15 -29.32 -2.70
C ARG A 275 1.42 -30.49 -3.38
N GLY A 276 2.18 -31.36 -4.04
CA GLY A 276 1.66 -32.54 -4.75
C GLY A 276 1.53 -32.37 -6.26
N GLN A 277 1.92 -31.21 -6.80
CA GLN A 277 2.13 -31.08 -8.25
C GLN A 277 3.40 -31.85 -8.67
N ALA A 278 3.39 -32.38 -9.90
CA ALA A 278 4.51 -33.17 -10.42
C ALA A 278 5.81 -32.35 -10.58
N ASP A 279 5.68 -31.04 -10.81
CA ASP A 279 6.81 -30.10 -10.84
C ASP A 279 7.03 -29.49 -9.45
N TYR A 280 8.21 -29.74 -8.88
CA TYR A 280 8.63 -29.24 -7.58
C TYR A 280 9.14 -27.80 -7.61
N PHE A 281 9.45 -27.23 -8.79
CA PHE A 281 10.08 -25.92 -8.85
C PHE A 281 9.17 -24.79 -8.33
N PRO A 282 7.87 -24.67 -8.71
CA PRO A 282 7.00 -23.64 -8.15
C PRO A 282 6.91 -23.71 -6.62
N LEU A 283 6.92 -24.92 -6.06
CA LEU A 283 6.96 -25.15 -4.61
C LEU A 283 8.27 -24.65 -3.99
N LEU A 284 9.41 -25.05 -4.56
CA LEU A 284 10.74 -24.63 -4.09
C LEU A 284 10.92 -23.12 -4.20
N GLY A 285 10.57 -22.54 -5.35
CA GLY A 285 10.67 -21.11 -5.58
C GLY A 285 9.75 -20.30 -4.65
N ALA A 286 8.51 -20.74 -4.45
CA ALA A 286 7.60 -20.10 -3.48
C ALA A 286 8.16 -20.20 -2.05
N GLY A 287 8.73 -21.35 -1.67
CA GLY A 287 9.41 -21.55 -0.39
C GLY A 287 10.61 -20.61 -0.20
N VAL A 288 11.45 -20.44 -1.23
CA VAL A 288 12.61 -19.53 -1.19
C VAL A 288 12.16 -18.07 -1.05
N VAL A 289 11.19 -17.63 -1.86
CA VAL A 289 10.69 -16.25 -1.77
C VAL A 289 9.95 -16.02 -0.44
N LEU A 290 9.26 -17.03 0.09
CA LEU A 290 8.64 -16.97 1.41
C LEU A 290 9.68 -16.80 2.52
N ALA A 291 10.73 -17.63 2.53
CA ALA A 291 11.83 -17.52 3.49
C ALA A 291 12.54 -16.16 3.39
N TYR A 292 12.75 -15.67 2.16
CA TYR A 292 13.27 -14.34 1.91
C TYR A 292 12.37 -13.25 2.50
N THR A 293 11.06 -13.31 2.25
CA THR A 293 10.08 -12.34 2.78
C THR A 293 10.03 -12.34 4.30
N CYS A 294 10.03 -13.52 4.92
CA CYS A 294 10.10 -13.68 6.38
C CYS A 294 11.39 -13.05 6.94
N THR A 295 12.53 -13.27 6.28
CA THR A 295 13.81 -12.67 6.68
C THR A 295 13.75 -11.15 6.62
N LEU A 296 13.26 -10.58 5.51
CA LEU A 296 13.08 -9.13 5.37
C LEU A 296 12.13 -8.57 6.45
N THR A 297 11.07 -9.31 6.79
CA THR A 297 10.12 -8.91 7.84
C THR A 297 10.80 -8.84 9.21
N VAL A 298 11.55 -9.88 9.58
CA VAL A 298 12.29 -9.93 10.86
C VAL A 298 13.33 -8.82 10.90
N LEU A 299 14.08 -8.60 9.82
CA LEU A 299 15.04 -7.50 9.72
C LEU A 299 14.37 -6.14 9.87
N LYS A 300 13.24 -5.90 9.18
CA LYS A 300 12.46 -4.67 9.31
C LYS A 300 12.04 -4.43 10.75
N VAL A 301 11.50 -5.43 11.43
CA VAL A 301 11.06 -5.34 12.83
C VAL A 301 12.25 -5.07 13.75
N ALA A 302 13.36 -5.79 13.58
CA ALA A 302 14.56 -5.61 14.39
C ALA A 302 15.15 -4.18 14.26
N ILE A 303 15.27 -3.66 13.03
CA ILE A 303 15.73 -2.28 12.77
C ILE A 303 14.76 -1.27 13.36
N SER A 304 13.46 -1.53 13.27
CA SER A 304 12.41 -0.66 13.81
C SER A 304 12.44 -0.56 15.33
N ILE A 305 12.74 -1.67 16.01
CA ILE A 305 12.96 -1.71 17.46
C ILE A 305 14.29 -1.03 17.82
N GLY A 306 15.39 -1.36 17.13
CA GLY A 306 16.72 -0.83 17.42
C GLY A 306 16.81 0.70 17.29
N THR A 307 16.21 1.27 16.24
CA THR A 307 16.19 2.74 16.03
C THR A 307 15.46 3.48 17.16
N ARG A 308 14.44 2.87 17.80
CA ARG A 308 13.73 3.47 18.94
C ARG A 308 14.63 3.64 20.17
N ASN A 309 15.50 2.67 20.43
CA ASN A 309 16.41 2.70 21.56
C ASN A 309 17.44 3.83 21.41
N ASN A 310 17.94 4.03 20.18
CA ASN A 310 18.88 5.11 19.88
C ASN A 310 18.26 6.51 20.01
N ASP A 311 17.01 6.70 19.53
CA ASP A 311 16.30 7.98 19.68
C ASP A 311 16.04 8.33 21.16
N THR A 312 15.82 7.31 21.99
CA THR A 312 15.59 7.50 23.43
C THR A 312 16.90 7.84 24.15
N ALA A 313 17.99 7.14 23.80
CA ALA A 313 19.31 7.40 24.36
C ALA A 313 19.85 8.79 23.99
N SER A 314 19.64 9.25 22.75
CA SER A 314 20.08 10.58 22.31
C SER A 314 19.35 11.71 23.04
N LYS A 315 18.04 11.58 23.27
CA LYS A 315 17.27 12.54 24.07
C LYS A 315 17.75 12.58 25.53
N LEU A 316 18.00 11.43 26.15
CA LEU A 316 18.53 11.37 27.52
C LEU A 316 19.91 12.01 27.66
N ARG A 317 20.77 11.92 26.63
CA ARG A 317 22.07 12.61 26.61
C ARG A 317 21.91 14.13 26.48
N LEU A 318 21.01 14.59 25.61
CA LEU A 318 20.72 16.02 25.44
C LEU A 318 20.13 16.64 26.72
N ASP A 319 19.18 15.95 27.36
CA ASP A 319 18.56 16.42 28.60
C ASP A 319 19.53 16.39 29.79
N SER A 320 20.49 15.45 29.81
CA SER A 320 21.57 15.46 30.79
C SER A 320 22.55 16.63 30.56
N CYS A 321 22.86 16.96 29.29
CA CYS A 321 23.75 18.07 28.95
C CYS A 321 23.11 19.45 29.27
N ARG A 322 21.80 19.62 28.99
CA ARG A 322 21.03 20.80 29.42
C ARG A 322 21.00 20.94 30.95
N ARG A 323 20.77 19.84 31.67
CA ARG A 323 20.79 19.87 33.14
C ARG A 323 22.16 20.25 33.71
N CYS A 324 23.27 19.89 33.07
CA CYS A 324 24.60 20.34 33.50
C CYS A 324 24.85 21.84 33.24
N THR A 325 24.25 22.41 32.19
CA THR A 325 24.36 23.85 31.88
C THR A 325 23.42 24.69 32.77
N ASP A 326 22.24 24.17 33.10
CA ASP A 326 21.30 24.83 34.01
C ASP A 326 21.67 24.64 35.51
N SER A 327 22.41 23.58 35.86
CA SER A 327 23.00 23.39 37.19
C SER A 327 24.02 24.46 37.58
N ALA A 328 24.53 25.26 36.63
CA ALA A 328 25.34 26.44 36.92
C ALA A 328 24.51 27.69 37.22
N ARG A 329 23.16 27.66 37.06
CA ARG A 329 22.31 28.85 37.17
C ARG A 329 21.09 28.76 38.09
N GLY A 330 20.73 27.61 38.64
CA GLY A 330 19.63 27.61 39.61
C GLY A 330 19.35 26.26 40.23
N ARG A 331 19.74 26.10 41.49
CA ARG A 331 19.13 25.10 42.37
C ARG A 331 17.65 25.47 42.56
N LEU A 332 16.81 24.45 42.74
CA LEU A 332 15.38 24.47 43.07
C LEU A 332 14.40 24.76 41.91
N LEU A 333 13.91 23.70 41.24
CA LEU A 333 12.55 23.16 41.46
C LEU A 333 12.26 21.96 40.52
N LEU A 334 11.56 20.98 41.09
CA LEU A 334 10.69 19.99 40.43
C LEU A 334 11.33 18.75 39.75
N LEU A 335 11.48 17.73 40.60
CA LEU A 335 11.20 16.33 40.27
C LEU A 335 9.72 16.14 39.84
N GLN A 336 9.48 15.05 39.08
CA GLN A 336 8.35 14.12 39.26
C GLN A 336 7.23 13.95 38.20
N LEU A 337 7.42 14.24 36.91
CA LEU A 337 6.41 13.88 35.89
C LEU A 337 7.01 13.34 34.59
N ASN A 338 7.31 12.03 34.48
CA ASN A 338 7.27 11.31 33.18
C ASN A 338 7.58 9.79 33.22
N TYR A 339 6.84 8.99 34.01
CA TYR A 339 7.01 7.52 33.94
C TYR A 339 5.75 6.72 33.57
N THR A 340 4.62 7.37 33.30
CA THR A 340 3.33 6.66 33.10
C THR A 340 2.85 6.54 31.65
N ASN A 341 3.43 7.27 30.68
CA ASN A 341 2.93 7.29 29.29
C ASN A 341 3.45 6.17 28.35
N ASN A 342 4.28 5.25 28.84
CA ASN A 342 4.96 4.26 27.99
C ASN A 342 4.22 2.91 27.86
N LYS A 343 3.13 2.68 28.61
CA LYS A 343 2.37 1.42 28.55
C LYS A 343 1.41 1.38 27.34
N TYR A 344 0.67 2.45 27.07
CA TYR A 344 -0.43 2.42 26.10
C TYR A 344 -0.05 2.05 24.66
N GLY A 345 1.15 2.44 24.18
CA GLY A 345 1.59 2.10 22.82
C GLY A 345 2.04 0.64 22.62
N VAL A 346 2.42 -0.06 23.70
CA VAL A 346 2.73 -1.50 23.64
C VAL A 346 1.46 -2.33 23.79
N TYR A 347 0.50 -1.89 24.61
CA TYR A 347 -0.81 -2.53 24.74
C TYR A 347 -1.61 -2.49 23.43
N LEU A 348 -1.68 -1.34 22.76
CA LEU A 348 -2.39 -1.23 21.47
C LEU A 348 -1.77 -2.10 20.36
N LEU A 349 -0.46 -2.32 20.40
CA LEU A 349 0.29 -3.12 19.43
C LEU A 349 0.17 -4.62 19.68
N VAL A 350 0.13 -5.03 20.96
CA VAL A 350 -0.15 -6.41 21.39
C VAL A 350 -1.61 -6.76 21.15
N GLU A 351 -2.54 -5.82 21.35
CA GLU A 351 -3.94 -6.00 20.98
C GLU A 351 -4.11 -6.09 19.47
N TYR A 352 -3.48 -5.23 18.66
CA TYR A 352 -3.60 -5.30 17.20
C TYR A 352 -2.91 -6.55 16.60
N ALA A 353 -1.70 -6.90 17.06
CA ALA A 353 -1.07 -8.16 16.69
C ALA A 353 -1.92 -9.35 17.17
N GLY A 354 -2.54 -9.23 18.35
CA GLY A 354 -3.54 -10.15 18.87
C GLY A 354 -4.72 -10.28 17.93
N THR A 355 -5.35 -9.19 17.49
CA THR A 355 -6.53 -9.21 16.61
C THR A 355 -6.21 -9.75 15.22
N VAL A 356 -5.04 -9.43 14.66
CA VAL A 356 -4.58 -10.00 13.39
C VAL A 356 -4.27 -11.49 13.55
N VAL A 357 -3.59 -11.90 14.63
CA VAL A 357 -3.35 -13.31 14.93
C VAL A 357 -4.65 -14.05 15.22
N TYR A 358 -5.61 -13.44 15.91
CA TYR A 358 -6.93 -13.99 16.18
C TYR A 358 -7.74 -14.11 14.89
N ALA A 359 -7.70 -13.12 14.00
CA ALA A 359 -8.36 -13.19 12.69
C ALA A 359 -7.74 -14.29 11.80
N LEU A 360 -6.41 -14.42 11.83
CA LEU A 360 -5.69 -15.49 11.13
C LEU A 360 -5.94 -16.87 11.76
N GLN A 361 -6.05 -16.95 13.09
CA GLN A 361 -6.42 -18.16 13.82
C GLN A 361 -7.88 -18.54 13.57
N LEU A 362 -8.79 -17.58 13.49
CA LEU A 362 -10.20 -17.81 13.16
C LEU A 362 -10.33 -18.30 11.71
N ALA A 363 -9.63 -17.68 10.77
CA ALA A 363 -9.57 -18.12 9.38
C ALA A 363 -8.96 -19.53 9.26
N TRP A 364 -7.91 -19.83 10.03
CA TRP A 364 -7.34 -21.17 10.11
C TRP A 364 -8.27 -22.19 10.77
N LEU A 365 -9.02 -21.80 11.81
CA LEU A 365 -9.99 -22.65 12.50
C LEU A 365 -11.15 -23.01 11.56
N VAL A 366 -11.70 -22.01 10.85
CA VAL A 366 -12.74 -22.20 9.83
C VAL A 366 -12.25 -23.13 8.71
N TYR A 367 -11.03 -22.89 8.21
CA TYR A 367 -10.42 -23.72 7.18
C TYR A 367 -10.17 -25.17 7.65
N SER A 368 -9.71 -25.37 8.89
CA SER A 368 -9.45 -26.71 9.43
C SER A 368 -10.75 -27.46 9.77
N THR A 369 -11.81 -26.77 10.17
CA THR A 369 -13.14 -27.39 10.32
C THR A 369 -13.72 -27.82 8.99
N GLU A 370 -13.60 -27.02 7.92
CA GLU A 370 -14.07 -27.43 6.59
C GLU A 370 -13.26 -28.60 6.02
N LEU A 371 -11.94 -28.61 6.22
CA LEU A 371 -11.06 -29.68 5.72
C LEU A 371 -11.31 -31.03 6.41
N VAL A 372 -11.70 -31.01 7.70
CA VAL A 372 -12.04 -32.22 8.46
C VAL A 372 -13.41 -32.76 8.05
N VAL A 373 -14.39 -31.89 7.81
CA VAL A 373 -15.73 -32.27 7.36
C VAL A 373 -15.72 -32.84 5.94
N THR A 374 -14.93 -32.25 5.03
CA THR A 374 -14.85 -32.71 3.64
C THR A 374 -14.02 -33.98 3.43
N ARG A 375 -13.00 -34.26 4.27
CA ARG A 375 -12.16 -35.46 4.09
C ARG A 375 -12.62 -36.71 4.82
N THR A 376 -13.44 -36.60 5.87
CA THR A 376 -13.78 -37.77 6.69
C THR A 376 -15.10 -38.43 6.32
N GLY A 377 -16.01 -37.77 5.59
CA GLY A 377 -17.27 -38.37 5.14
C GLY A 377 -18.14 -38.97 6.27
N LEU A 378 -17.87 -38.60 7.52
CA LEU A 378 -18.45 -39.20 8.71
C LEU A 378 -19.13 -38.09 9.52
N GLY A 379 -20.44 -38.26 9.74
CA GLY A 379 -21.22 -37.45 10.67
C GLY A 379 -20.70 -37.53 12.11
N PRO A 380 -21.26 -36.74 13.03
CA PRO A 380 -20.63 -36.41 14.30
C PRO A 380 -20.66 -37.61 15.24
N LEU A 381 -19.54 -38.33 15.35
CA LEU A 381 -19.30 -39.30 16.42
C LEU A 381 -17.91 -39.12 17.03
N TYR A 382 -17.92 -39.01 18.35
CA TYR A 382 -16.81 -38.84 19.27
C TYR A 382 -15.58 -39.71 18.98
N ALA A 383 -14.39 -39.10 18.87
CA ALA A 383 -13.12 -39.76 19.20
C ALA A 383 -12.00 -38.77 19.59
N ARG A 384 -11.19 -39.20 20.57
CA ARG A 384 -10.20 -38.47 21.38
C ARG A 384 -8.94 -37.99 20.62
N PRO A 385 -8.18 -37.01 21.16
CA PRO A 385 -6.98 -36.49 20.53
C PRO A 385 -5.74 -37.35 20.84
N THR A 386 -4.98 -37.72 19.81
CA THR A 386 -3.60 -38.19 19.94
C THR A 386 -2.62 -37.05 19.68
N VAL A 387 -1.54 -37.07 20.46
CA VAL A 387 -0.59 -36.00 20.71
C VAL A 387 0.74 -36.29 19.99
N LEU A 388 1.44 -35.22 19.59
CA LEU A 388 2.89 -35.04 19.28
C LEU A 388 3.44 -35.38 17.88
N PRO A 389 4.63 -34.84 17.47
CA PRO A 389 5.42 -33.74 18.07
C PRO A 389 5.94 -32.66 17.08
N ILE A 390 6.28 -31.53 17.71
CA ILE A 390 7.16 -30.45 17.26
C ILE A 390 8.62 -30.94 17.23
N SER A 391 9.25 -30.87 16.05
CA SER A 391 10.71 -30.81 15.82
C SER A 391 10.90 -30.82 14.30
N VAL A 392 11.53 -29.86 13.63
CA VAL A 392 13.00 -29.67 13.63
C VAL A 392 13.32 -28.22 13.25
N PHE A 393 13.98 -27.53 14.19
CA PHE A 393 14.90 -26.43 13.96
C PHE A 393 16.28 -27.02 13.60
N PHE A 394 17.09 -26.28 12.83
CA PHE A 394 18.43 -26.57 12.28
C PHE A 394 18.46 -27.37 10.98
N VAL A 395 18.78 -26.70 9.86
CA VAL A 395 20.14 -26.59 9.31
C VAL A 395 20.21 -25.35 8.42
N PHE A 396 20.89 -24.31 8.92
CA PHE A 396 21.52 -23.27 8.12
C PHE A 396 22.99 -23.68 8.02
N TYR A 397 23.46 -24.06 6.83
CA TYR A 397 24.81 -23.80 6.30
C TYR A 397 24.96 -24.55 4.97
N ALA A 398 25.63 -23.91 4.01
CA ALA A 398 26.00 -24.38 2.67
C ALA A 398 24.94 -24.25 1.55
N ALA A 399 24.87 -23.05 0.95
CA ALA A 399 24.76 -22.90 -0.52
C ALA A 399 25.02 -21.43 -0.95
N THR A 400 26.10 -20.82 -0.47
CA THR A 400 26.73 -19.70 -1.17
C THR A 400 27.68 -20.28 -2.20
N GLY A 401 27.25 -20.33 -3.46
CA GLY A 401 28.08 -20.76 -4.57
C GLY A 401 27.24 -21.30 -5.72
N ILE A 402 26.69 -20.40 -6.55
CA ILE A 402 26.53 -20.50 -8.01
C ILE A 402 26.03 -19.11 -8.45
N THR A 403 26.96 -18.17 -8.56
CA THR A 403 26.78 -16.87 -9.23
C THR A 403 28.02 -16.60 -10.06
N THR A 404 28.20 -17.36 -11.14
CA THR A 404 29.14 -17.07 -12.24
C THR A 404 28.95 -18.06 -13.38
N ARG A 405 27.90 -17.89 -14.21
CA ARG A 405 27.85 -18.39 -15.62
C ARG A 405 26.56 -18.02 -16.38
N TRP A 406 26.19 -16.73 -16.43
CA TRP A 406 25.13 -16.26 -17.34
C TRP A 406 25.49 -14.93 -18.02
N LEU A 407 26.74 -14.80 -18.45
CA LEU A 407 27.23 -13.66 -19.21
C LEU A 407 28.05 -14.14 -20.42
N HIS A 408 27.39 -14.90 -21.29
CA HIS A 408 27.79 -15.09 -22.67
C HIS A 408 26.60 -15.71 -23.42
N LEU A 409 25.80 -14.86 -24.07
CA LEU A 409 24.96 -15.16 -25.25
C LEU A 409 24.06 -13.95 -25.54
N TRP A 410 24.65 -12.85 -25.97
CA TRP A 410 23.93 -11.72 -26.57
C TRP A 410 24.68 -11.28 -27.84
N THR A 411 24.57 -12.09 -28.89
CA THR A 411 24.88 -11.66 -30.26
C THR A 411 24.02 -12.48 -31.23
N THR A 412 22.89 -11.94 -31.68
CA THR A 412 22.31 -12.17 -33.02
C THR A 412 21.16 -11.18 -33.31
N PRO A 413 20.96 -10.79 -34.59
CA PRO A 413 20.12 -9.67 -34.97
C PRO A 413 18.71 -10.16 -35.35
N ASN A 414 17.69 -9.79 -34.57
CA ASN A 414 16.27 -9.88 -34.98
C ASN A 414 15.44 -8.92 -34.11
N LEU A 415 15.40 -7.65 -34.52
CA LEU A 415 14.81 -6.56 -33.72
C LEU A 415 13.32 -6.26 -34.01
N HIS A 416 12.61 -7.13 -34.75
CA HIS A 416 11.20 -6.89 -35.12
C HIS A 416 10.17 -7.77 -34.38
N ARG A 417 10.56 -8.57 -33.37
CA ARG A 417 9.63 -9.47 -32.63
C ARG A 417 9.51 -9.22 -31.12
N TYR A 418 9.96 -8.07 -30.62
CA TYR A 418 10.01 -7.81 -29.17
C TYR A 418 9.16 -6.62 -28.71
N THR A 419 7.88 -6.60 -29.07
CA THR A 419 6.89 -5.70 -28.46
C THR A 419 6.59 -6.01 -26.97
N PRO A 420 6.73 -7.25 -26.44
CA PRO A 420 6.52 -7.50 -25.00
C PRO A 420 7.66 -6.99 -24.08
N LEU A 421 8.87 -6.83 -24.61
CA LEU A 421 10.02 -6.29 -23.84
C LEU A 421 9.94 -4.78 -23.64
N CYS A 422 9.19 -4.07 -24.49
CA CYS A 422 8.90 -2.65 -24.30
C CYS A 422 8.03 -2.37 -23.06
N MET A 423 7.26 -3.35 -22.56
CA MET A 423 6.49 -3.20 -21.31
C MET A 423 7.35 -3.36 -20.04
N LEU A 424 8.43 -4.16 -20.10
CA LEU A 424 9.47 -4.19 -19.06
C LEU A 424 10.23 -2.85 -19.00
N GLY A 425 10.49 -2.25 -20.16
CA GLY A 425 10.99 -0.88 -20.29
C GLY A 425 10.02 0.17 -19.76
N ALA A 426 8.70 -0.01 -19.96
CA ALA A 426 7.68 0.95 -19.51
C ALA A 426 7.61 1.09 -17.98
N ASN A 427 7.83 0.02 -17.21
CA ASN A 427 7.92 0.10 -15.75
C ASN A 427 9.18 0.87 -15.31
N ALA A 428 10.34 0.59 -15.90
CA ALA A 428 11.57 1.34 -15.62
C ALA A 428 11.45 2.81 -16.06
N CYS A 429 10.83 3.08 -17.22
CA CYS A 429 10.55 4.41 -17.73
C CYS A 429 9.51 5.15 -16.88
N ALA A 430 8.50 4.49 -16.33
CA ALA A 430 7.55 5.12 -15.40
C ALA A 430 8.24 5.56 -14.10
N TYR A 431 9.14 4.72 -13.53
CA TYR A 431 9.94 5.10 -12.37
C TYR A 431 10.95 6.21 -12.67
N VAL A 432 11.60 6.19 -13.84
CA VAL A 432 12.53 7.25 -14.28
C VAL A 432 11.79 8.56 -14.60
N THR A 433 10.62 8.48 -15.25
CA THR A 433 9.79 9.65 -15.59
C THR A 433 9.21 10.27 -14.32
N LEU A 434 8.78 9.45 -13.35
CA LEU A 434 8.35 9.93 -12.04
C LEU A 434 9.52 10.56 -11.27
N ALA A 435 10.71 9.97 -11.31
CA ALA A 435 11.91 10.55 -10.69
C ALA A 435 12.33 11.88 -11.35
N ILE A 436 12.27 11.99 -12.68
CA ILE A 436 12.56 13.22 -13.43
C ILE A 436 11.50 14.28 -13.14
N ALA A 437 10.21 13.93 -13.14
CA ALA A 437 9.11 14.84 -12.84
C ALA A 437 9.19 15.38 -11.41
N VAL A 438 9.49 14.52 -10.43
CA VAL A 438 9.69 14.91 -9.03
C VAL A 438 10.92 15.82 -8.89
N ASN A 439 12.01 15.54 -9.62
CA ASN A 439 13.22 16.37 -9.56
C ASN A 439 13.04 17.71 -10.28
N ALA A 440 12.29 17.75 -11.39
CA ALA A 440 11.93 18.97 -12.10
C ALA A 440 10.98 19.86 -11.28
N LEU A 441 9.97 19.28 -10.65
CA LEU A 441 9.07 19.98 -9.72
C LEU A 441 9.82 20.51 -8.49
N ARG A 442 10.79 19.74 -7.98
CA ARG A 442 11.66 20.20 -6.88
C ARG A 442 12.56 21.36 -7.27
N LYS A 443 13.08 21.36 -8.51
CA LYS A 443 14.04 22.37 -9.01
C LYS A 443 13.37 23.64 -9.54
N HIS A 444 12.19 23.53 -10.16
CA HIS A 444 11.51 24.64 -10.84
C HIS A 444 10.15 25.01 -10.24
N GLY A 445 9.63 24.21 -9.30
CA GLY A 445 8.34 24.48 -8.62
C GLY A 445 8.23 25.86 -7.96
N PRO A 446 9.27 26.39 -7.29
CA PRO A 446 9.23 27.73 -6.71
C PRO A 446 9.07 28.84 -7.76
N ALA A 447 9.72 28.71 -8.92
CA ALA A 447 9.63 29.69 -10.01
C ALA A 447 8.27 29.63 -10.73
N LEU A 448 7.70 28.43 -10.89
CA LEU A 448 6.36 28.24 -11.47
C LEU A 448 5.24 28.81 -10.57
N LEU A 449 5.40 28.69 -9.24
CA LEU A 449 4.49 29.30 -8.27
C LEU A 449 4.59 30.83 -8.23
N GLU A 450 5.78 31.38 -8.48
CA GLU A 450 5.99 32.84 -8.53
C GLU A 450 5.40 33.48 -9.80
N VAL A 451 5.43 32.77 -10.94
CA VAL A 451 4.81 33.22 -12.21
C VAL A 451 3.28 33.15 -12.12
N GLY A 452 2.72 32.06 -11.56
CA GLY A 452 1.27 31.92 -11.35
C GLY A 452 0.68 32.91 -10.34
N ALA A 453 1.48 33.38 -9.38
CA ALA A 453 1.05 34.41 -8.42
C ALA A 453 1.04 35.83 -9.03
N ARG A 454 1.80 36.10 -10.10
CA ARG A 454 1.88 37.42 -10.75
C ARG A 454 0.90 37.58 -11.92
N GLN A 455 0.44 36.50 -12.54
CA GLN A 455 -0.55 36.56 -13.62
C GLN A 455 -1.86 35.92 -13.15
N GLN A 456 -2.89 36.73 -12.94
CA GLN A 456 -4.26 36.28 -12.64
C GLN A 456 -4.84 35.50 -13.84
N VAL A 457 -4.46 34.23 -14.00
CA VAL A 457 -4.99 33.37 -15.06
C VAL A 457 -6.25 32.68 -14.53
N THR A 458 -7.41 33.02 -15.10
CA THR A 458 -8.73 32.64 -14.56
C THR A 458 -9.43 31.48 -15.28
N SER A 459 -8.88 30.88 -16.34
CA SER A 459 -9.42 29.61 -16.88
C SER A 459 -8.49 28.86 -17.83
N PHE A 460 -8.64 27.53 -17.86
CA PHE A 460 -8.10 26.62 -18.87
C PHE A 460 -9.26 26.06 -19.70
N VAL A 461 -9.19 26.15 -21.03
CA VAL A 461 -10.19 25.53 -21.92
C VAL A 461 -9.47 24.58 -22.89
N PRO A 462 -9.69 23.26 -22.80
CA PRO A 462 -9.16 22.31 -23.76
C PRO A 462 -10.07 22.21 -24.99
N PHE A 463 -9.46 22.12 -26.18
CA PHE A 463 -10.15 21.76 -27.43
C PHE A 463 -9.41 20.61 -28.11
N VAL A 464 -10.15 19.73 -28.78
CA VAL A 464 -9.62 18.55 -29.49
C VAL A 464 -9.77 18.77 -30.99
N VAL A 465 -8.66 18.67 -31.73
CA VAL A 465 -8.66 18.64 -33.20
C VAL A 465 -7.72 17.53 -33.64
N ASN A 466 -8.22 16.56 -34.41
CA ASN A 466 -7.46 15.42 -34.93
C ASN A 466 -6.60 14.70 -33.86
N ASP A 467 -7.23 14.28 -32.77
CA ASP A 467 -6.63 13.46 -31.71
C ASP A 467 -5.40 14.05 -31.00
N VAL A 468 -5.18 15.37 -31.13
CA VAL A 468 -4.15 16.11 -30.38
C VAL A 468 -4.82 17.10 -29.43
N ILE A 469 -4.47 17.01 -28.14
CA ILE A 469 -4.85 17.99 -27.13
C ILE A 469 -3.85 19.16 -27.22
N ILE A 470 -4.31 20.33 -27.65
CA ILE A 470 -3.49 21.53 -27.73
C ILE A 470 -3.84 22.44 -26.55
N LEU A 471 -2.87 22.71 -25.67
CA LEU A 471 -2.98 23.71 -24.62
C LEU A 471 -2.41 25.03 -25.14
N ARG A 472 -3.27 26.03 -25.34
CA ARG A 472 -2.86 27.37 -25.78
C ARG A 472 -2.50 28.22 -24.55
N LEU A 473 -1.23 28.57 -24.42
CA LEU A 473 -0.76 29.65 -23.56
C LEU A 473 -0.45 30.85 -24.46
N ASP A 474 -1.03 32.00 -24.15
CA ASP A 474 -0.81 33.21 -24.93
C ASP A 474 0.70 33.50 -25.02
N HIS A 475 1.20 33.39 -26.25
CA HIS A 475 2.56 33.60 -26.75
C HIS A 475 3.60 32.46 -26.73
N HIS A 476 3.29 31.23 -26.31
CA HIS A 476 4.18 30.08 -26.57
C HIS A 476 3.41 28.80 -26.93
N LEU A 477 3.72 28.25 -28.10
CA LEU A 477 3.17 26.98 -28.61
C LEU A 477 3.95 25.81 -28.01
N LEU A 478 3.30 24.98 -27.19
CA LEU A 478 3.85 23.70 -26.70
C LEU A 478 3.14 22.57 -27.45
N LEU A 479 3.88 21.92 -28.35
CA LEU A 479 3.42 20.72 -29.06
C LEU A 479 3.71 19.48 -28.21
N TRP A 480 2.67 18.69 -27.95
CA TRP A 480 2.78 17.34 -27.39
C TRP A 480 2.35 16.36 -28.49
N SER A 481 3.26 15.56 -29.01
CA SER A 481 2.94 14.50 -29.97
C SER A 481 2.75 13.16 -29.24
N ALA A 482 1.56 12.57 -29.38
CA ALA A 482 1.32 11.16 -29.14
C ALA A 482 1.48 10.39 -30.46
N LEU A 483 2.11 9.21 -30.40
CA LEU A 483 2.62 8.40 -31.52
C LEU A 483 1.57 8.00 -32.58
N SER A 484 2.00 7.89 -33.84
CA SER A 484 1.33 7.07 -34.85
C SER A 484 2.30 6.09 -35.51
N VAL A 485 2.14 4.79 -35.22
CA VAL A 485 2.59 3.71 -36.12
C VAL A 485 1.35 3.29 -36.90
N THR A 486 1.27 3.71 -38.15
CA THR A 486 0.26 3.27 -39.13
C THR A 486 0.48 1.80 -39.46
N VAL A 487 -0.60 1.01 -39.36
CA VAL A 487 -0.69 -0.35 -39.91
C VAL A 487 -0.86 -0.23 -41.43
N GLN A 488 0.04 -0.86 -42.17
CA GLN A 488 -0.22 -1.40 -43.51
C GLN A 488 0.23 -2.86 -43.54
#